data_AF-U7UMY4-F1
#
_entry.id   AF-U7UMY4-F1
#
_cell.length_a   1.000
_cell.length_b   1.000
_cell.length_c   1.000
_cell.angle_alpha   90.00
_cell.angle_beta   90.00
_cell.angle_gamma   90.00
#
_symmetry.space_group_name_H-M   'P 1'
#
loop_
_entity.id
_entity.type
_entity.pdbx_description
1 polymer ?
#
loop_
_entity_poly.entity_id
_entity_poly.type
_entity_poly.pdbx_seq_one_letter_code
_entity_poly.pdbx_strand_id
1 'polypeptide(L)'
;VFGYYFEISHANTKPVPAYYVRKQTLVNAERYITPELKDFEVKVLTAQERMLALEYKLFGELRRQLQQSIPAMQVSARSIAQVDCLYSLACAAHENHYTRPSLNRQRMIRIEDGRHPIIEKYVTGELFVPNDVVLNHQDHEVLVITGPNMAGKSTYMRQVAVLVLMTQVGSFIPAGAASVCPVDRIFTRIGASDDILTGQSTFMMEMKEVSYILKHATADSLLILDEIGRGTSTFDGMSIARAVIEYCLRQIHALTLFATHYHELIAMAKDSEKIKNYTVAVKERGKSIKFLRRIIPGSADRSYGLHVARLAGLPETLLQRAEIILNDLESDTAAPPLAAEKTAQSLSENLFTDLLTERLLSVDVATMTPIEAISFLYSLQKEAKEGSGMK
;
A
#
# COMPACT_ATOMS: atom_id res chain seq x y z
N VAL A 1 59.53 -18.89 -10.34
CA VAL A 1 60.18 -19.50 -9.16
C VAL A 1 61.41 -20.21 -9.67
N PHE A 2 62.61 -19.83 -9.22
CA PHE A 2 63.84 -20.52 -9.63
C PHE A 2 63.76 -21.98 -9.15
N GLY A 3 63.92 -22.95 -10.05
CA GLY A 3 63.79 -24.38 -9.73
C GLY A 3 64.90 -24.89 -8.81
N TYR A 4 65.33 -26.14 -8.95
CA TYR A 4 66.28 -26.74 -8.00
C TYR A 4 67.69 -26.13 -8.10
N TYR A 5 68.37 -25.98 -6.96
CA TYR A 5 69.75 -25.50 -6.86
C TYR A 5 70.42 -26.00 -5.58
N PHE A 6 71.74 -25.99 -5.56
CA PHE A 6 72.54 -26.10 -4.34
C PHE A 6 72.94 -24.72 -3.87
N GLU A 7 72.65 -24.37 -2.63
CA GLU A 7 73.06 -23.11 -2.03
C GLU A 7 74.27 -23.35 -1.12
N ILE A 8 75.37 -22.62 -1.36
CA ILE A 8 76.61 -22.72 -0.60
C ILE A 8 76.92 -21.34 -0.01
N SER A 9 77.08 -21.27 1.31
CA SER A 9 77.41 -20.02 1.98
C SER A 9 78.85 -19.60 1.68
N HIS A 10 79.12 -18.29 1.70
CA HIS A 10 80.49 -17.76 1.54
C HIS A 10 81.45 -18.18 2.66
N ALA A 11 80.92 -18.63 3.81
CA ALA A 11 81.71 -19.12 4.94
C ALA A 11 82.25 -20.55 4.74
N ASN A 12 81.78 -21.27 3.71
CA ASN A 12 82.25 -22.62 3.43
C ASN A 12 83.59 -22.59 2.69
N THR A 13 84.64 -23.16 3.30
CA THR A 13 86.03 -23.10 2.79
C THR A 13 86.42 -24.25 1.86
N LYS A 14 85.51 -25.22 1.64
CA LYS A 14 85.77 -26.33 0.70
C LYS A 14 85.68 -25.83 -0.75
N PRO A 15 86.66 -26.17 -1.61
CA PRO A 15 86.62 -25.76 -3.00
C PRO A 15 85.40 -26.38 -3.70
N VAL A 16 84.58 -25.53 -4.33
CA VAL A 16 83.42 -25.96 -5.11
C VAL A 16 83.93 -26.67 -6.37
N PRO A 17 83.47 -27.91 -6.66
CA PRO A 17 83.96 -28.64 -7.83
C PRO A 17 83.67 -27.90 -9.15
N ALA A 18 84.55 -28.04 -10.14
CA ALA A 18 84.45 -27.30 -11.41
C ALA A 18 83.16 -27.59 -12.22
N TYR A 19 82.48 -28.72 -11.97
CA TYR A 19 81.23 -29.08 -12.62
C TYR A 19 79.99 -28.41 -11.99
N TYR A 20 80.14 -27.66 -10.91
CA TYR A 20 79.10 -26.80 -10.35
C TYR A 20 79.09 -25.47 -11.10
N VAL A 21 78.04 -25.23 -11.88
CA VAL A 21 77.85 -23.99 -12.64
C VAL A 21 77.08 -23.00 -11.77
N ARG A 22 77.65 -21.81 -11.54
CA ARG A 22 77.01 -20.77 -10.74
C ARG A 22 75.77 -20.21 -11.46
N LYS A 23 74.62 -20.24 -10.78
CA LYS A 23 73.30 -19.81 -11.32
C LYS A 23 72.89 -18.43 -10.79
N GLN A 24 73.21 -18.12 -9.52
CA GLN A 24 72.87 -16.84 -8.88
C GLN A 24 73.80 -16.55 -7.72
N THR A 25 74.17 -15.29 -7.49
CA THR A 25 74.89 -14.83 -6.29
C THR A 25 73.94 -14.07 -5.38
N LEU A 26 73.93 -14.41 -4.09
CA LEU A 26 73.21 -13.72 -3.03
C LEU A 26 74.21 -13.02 -2.10
N VAL A 27 73.72 -12.16 -1.20
CA VAL A 27 74.56 -11.38 -0.27
C VAL A 27 75.47 -12.26 0.60
N ASN A 28 75.00 -13.45 1.00
CA ASN A 28 75.71 -14.34 1.94
C ASN A 28 75.97 -15.76 1.38
N ALA A 29 75.60 -16.03 0.12
CA ALA A 29 75.69 -17.36 -0.47
C ALA A 29 75.72 -17.32 -2.00
N GLU A 30 76.23 -18.37 -2.62
CA GLU A 30 76.11 -18.60 -4.05
C GLU A 30 75.25 -19.84 -4.33
N ARG A 31 74.40 -19.75 -5.35
CA ARG A 31 73.56 -20.85 -5.84
C ARG A 31 74.19 -21.45 -7.08
N TYR A 32 74.29 -22.77 -7.09
CA TYR A 32 74.90 -23.55 -8.16
C TYR A 32 73.95 -24.61 -8.69
N ILE A 33 74.22 -25.06 -9.91
CA ILE A 33 73.56 -26.18 -10.56
C ILE A 33 74.61 -27.11 -11.16
N THR A 34 74.38 -28.42 -11.08
CA THR A 34 75.20 -29.41 -11.82
C THR A 34 74.46 -29.84 -13.09
N PRO A 35 75.16 -30.38 -14.10
CA PRO A 35 74.51 -30.99 -15.26
C PRO A 35 73.45 -32.02 -14.88
N GLU A 36 73.72 -32.90 -13.89
CA GLU A 36 72.73 -33.90 -13.48
C GLU A 36 71.50 -33.27 -12.81
N LEU A 37 71.70 -32.24 -11.98
CA LEU A 37 70.58 -31.53 -11.34
C LEU A 37 69.71 -30.79 -12.36
N LYS A 38 70.33 -30.23 -13.41
CA LYS A 38 69.61 -29.59 -14.52
C LYS A 38 68.79 -30.61 -15.31
N ASP A 39 69.36 -31.77 -15.62
CA ASP A 39 68.63 -32.84 -16.31
C ASP A 39 67.46 -33.39 -15.47
N PHE A 40 67.66 -33.48 -14.15
CA PHE A 40 66.59 -33.84 -13.21
C PHE A 40 65.50 -32.76 -13.15
N GLU A 41 65.88 -31.47 -13.05
CA GLU A 41 64.95 -30.34 -13.08
C GLU A 41 64.07 -30.37 -14.34
N VAL A 42 64.66 -30.61 -15.52
CA VAL A 42 63.91 -30.76 -16.78
C VAL A 42 62.96 -31.95 -16.72
N LYS A 43 63.41 -33.12 -16.25
CA LYS A 43 62.56 -34.31 -16.11
C LYS A 43 61.36 -34.05 -15.19
N VAL A 44 61.59 -33.41 -14.05
CA VAL A 44 60.52 -33.08 -13.09
C VAL A 44 59.52 -32.10 -13.69
N LEU A 45 59.99 -31.02 -14.30
CA LEU A 45 59.11 -30.02 -14.92
C LEU A 45 58.28 -30.63 -16.06
N THR A 46 58.91 -31.41 -16.95
CA THR A 46 58.17 -32.10 -18.02
C THR A 46 57.17 -33.12 -17.47
N ALA A 47 57.49 -33.82 -16.39
CA ALA A 47 56.55 -34.74 -15.74
C ALA A 47 55.37 -33.99 -15.11
N GLN A 48 55.62 -32.84 -14.46
CA GLN A 48 54.57 -31.99 -13.89
C GLN A 48 53.65 -31.43 -14.98
N GLU A 49 54.20 -30.94 -16.09
CA GLU A 49 53.41 -30.47 -17.23
C GLU A 49 52.54 -31.59 -17.81
N ARG A 50 53.11 -32.79 -17.99
CA ARG A 50 52.36 -33.96 -18.47
C ARG A 50 51.27 -34.40 -17.50
N MET A 51 51.54 -34.35 -16.20
CA MET A 51 50.58 -34.68 -15.16
C MET A 51 49.39 -33.71 -15.19
N LEU A 52 49.65 -32.40 -15.24
CA LEU A 52 48.60 -31.37 -15.30
C LEU A 52 47.79 -31.47 -16.61
N ALA A 53 48.45 -31.73 -17.74
CA ALA A 53 47.79 -31.93 -19.02
C ALA A 53 46.87 -33.17 -19.00
N LEU A 54 47.33 -34.26 -18.39
CA LEU A 54 46.53 -35.47 -18.21
C LEU A 54 45.35 -35.23 -17.27
N GLU A 55 45.55 -34.54 -16.16
CA GLU A 55 44.50 -34.17 -15.21
C GLU A 55 43.41 -33.33 -15.89
N TYR A 56 43.79 -32.28 -16.63
CA TYR A 56 42.83 -31.45 -17.35
C TYR A 56 42.05 -32.25 -18.40
N LYS A 57 42.72 -33.16 -19.10
CA LYS A 57 42.08 -34.06 -20.06
C LYS A 57 41.04 -34.95 -19.38
N LEU A 58 41.42 -35.64 -18.29
CA LEU A 58 40.53 -36.52 -17.53
C LEU A 58 39.35 -35.75 -16.92
N PHE A 59 39.59 -34.56 -16.37
CA PHE A 59 38.53 -33.69 -15.86
C PHE A 59 37.57 -33.24 -16.98
N GLY A 60 38.09 -32.90 -18.15
CA GLY A 60 37.27 -32.57 -19.32
C GLY A 60 36.45 -33.76 -19.86
N GLU A 61 36.99 -34.97 -19.78
CA GLU A 61 36.25 -36.21 -20.09
C GLU A 61 35.13 -36.44 -19.08
N LEU A 62 35.40 -36.32 -17.78
CA LEU A 62 34.40 -36.43 -16.72
C LEU A 62 33.27 -35.41 -16.90
N ARG A 63 33.60 -34.15 -17.20
CA ARG A 63 32.60 -33.11 -17.47
C ARG A 63 31.70 -33.46 -18.65
N ARG A 64 32.26 -34.00 -19.74
CA ARG A 64 31.48 -34.44 -20.90
C ARG A 64 30.58 -35.62 -20.59
N GLN A 65 31.03 -36.56 -19.76
CA GLN A 65 30.19 -37.66 -19.28
C GLN A 65 29.03 -37.13 -18.42
N LEU A 66 29.31 -36.22 -17.48
CA LEU A 66 28.28 -35.61 -16.62
C LEU A 66 27.29 -34.74 -17.39
N GLN A 67 27.71 -34.08 -18.47
CA GLN A 67 26.83 -33.25 -19.31
C GLN A 67 25.60 -34.02 -19.82
N GLN A 68 25.76 -35.31 -20.14
CA GLN A 68 24.65 -36.15 -20.60
C GLN A 68 23.60 -36.39 -19.50
N SER A 69 24.00 -36.33 -18.24
CA SER A 69 23.14 -36.53 -17.07
C SER A 69 22.50 -35.25 -16.55
N ILE A 70 22.91 -34.06 -17.03
CA ILE A 70 22.36 -32.76 -16.58
C ILE A 70 20.83 -32.73 -16.66
N PRO A 71 20.17 -33.17 -17.76
CA PRO A 71 18.71 -33.14 -17.82
C PRO A 71 18.06 -33.97 -16.69
N ALA A 72 18.58 -35.16 -16.41
CA ALA A 72 18.08 -36.01 -15.32
C ALA A 72 18.31 -35.35 -13.94
N MET A 73 19.49 -34.73 -13.73
CA MET A 73 19.78 -33.99 -12.50
C MET A 73 18.85 -32.80 -12.30
N GLN A 74 18.50 -32.07 -13.36
CA GLN A 74 17.56 -30.95 -13.30
C GLN A 74 16.14 -31.41 -12.96
N VAL A 75 15.71 -32.57 -13.46
CA VAL A 75 14.43 -33.18 -13.07
C VAL A 75 14.44 -33.49 -11.57
N SER A 76 15.47 -34.18 -11.09
CA SER A 76 15.60 -34.49 -9.66
C SER A 76 15.63 -33.22 -8.79
N ALA A 77 16.38 -32.20 -9.20
CA ALA A 77 16.45 -30.93 -8.48
C ALA A 77 15.08 -30.24 -8.40
N ARG A 78 14.30 -30.24 -9.49
CA ARG A 78 12.94 -29.68 -9.49
C ARG A 78 12.00 -30.47 -8.57
N SER A 79 12.09 -31.80 -8.56
CA SER A 79 11.27 -32.63 -7.67
C SER A 79 11.62 -32.39 -6.19
N ILE A 80 12.90 -32.28 -5.84
CA ILE A 80 13.34 -31.93 -4.49
C ILE A 80 12.83 -30.54 -4.10
N ALA A 81 12.94 -29.56 -5.01
CA ALA A 81 12.46 -28.20 -4.76
C ALA A 81 10.94 -28.15 -4.53
N GLN A 82 10.15 -28.96 -5.25
CA GLN A 82 8.71 -29.07 -5.00
C GLN A 82 8.40 -29.62 -3.61
N VAL A 83 9.11 -30.67 -3.19
CA VAL A 83 8.96 -31.24 -1.84
C VAL A 83 9.34 -30.23 -0.77
N ASP A 84 10.46 -29.52 -0.95
CA ASP A 84 10.94 -28.50 -0.02
C ASP A 84 9.94 -27.34 0.14
N CYS A 85 9.40 -26.82 -0.97
CA CYS A 85 8.36 -25.81 -0.94
C CYS A 85 7.09 -26.27 -0.21
N LEU A 86 6.59 -27.47 -0.51
CA LEU A 86 5.38 -28.01 0.12
C LEU A 86 5.59 -28.30 1.62
N TYR A 87 6.75 -28.82 1.99
CA TYR A 87 7.12 -29.06 3.38
C TYR A 87 7.22 -27.75 4.16
N SER A 88 7.86 -26.72 3.60
CA SER A 88 7.95 -25.39 4.20
C SER A 88 6.57 -24.77 4.46
N LEU A 89 5.64 -24.86 3.50
CA LEU A 89 4.25 -24.42 3.68
C LEU A 89 3.53 -25.21 4.78
N ALA A 90 3.75 -26.52 4.86
CA ALA A 90 3.15 -27.37 5.88
C ALA A 90 3.69 -27.05 7.29
N CYS A 91 5.00 -26.83 7.44
CA CYS A 91 5.61 -26.39 8.70
C CYS A 91 5.03 -25.04 9.14
N ALA A 92 4.98 -24.06 8.24
CA ALA A 92 4.40 -22.75 8.54
C ALA A 92 2.93 -22.86 8.95
N ALA A 93 2.15 -23.74 8.30
CA ALA A 93 0.76 -23.96 8.64
C ALA A 93 0.58 -24.60 10.03
N HIS A 94 1.43 -25.59 10.36
CA HIS A 94 1.38 -26.29 11.63
C HIS A 94 1.77 -25.38 12.80
N GLU A 95 2.90 -24.68 12.68
CA GLU A 95 3.44 -23.80 13.72
C GLU A 95 2.52 -22.62 14.04
N ASN A 96 1.83 -22.08 13.04
CA ASN A 96 1.04 -20.85 13.17
C ASN A 96 -0.48 -21.10 13.17
N HIS A 97 -0.90 -22.38 13.25
CA HIS A 97 -2.30 -22.80 13.27
C HIS A 97 -3.10 -22.21 12.09
N TYR A 98 -2.62 -22.45 10.87
CA TYR A 98 -3.31 -22.07 9.65
C TYR A 98 -4.31 -23.14 9.24
N THR A 99 -5.38 -22.71 8.59
CA THR A 99 -6.48 -23.57 8.14
C THR A 99 -6.41 -23.74 6.62
N ARG A 100 -6.81 -24.92 6.13
CA ARG A 100 -6.91 -25.19 4.70
C ARG A 100 -8.08 -24.39 4.10
N PRO A 101 -7.86 -23.44 3.19
CA PRO A 101 -8.95 -22.75 2.53
C PRO A 101 -9.65 -23.70 1.53
N SER A 102 -10.95 -23.51 1.35
CA SER A 102 -11.71 -24.12 0.26
C SER A 102 -11.68 -23.21 -0.97
N LEU A 103 -11.51 -23.80 -2.16
CA LEU A 103 -11.61 -23.07 -3.42
C LEU A 103 -13.03 -23.18 -3.96
N ASN A 104 -13.62 -22.05 -4.35
CA ASN A 104 -14.94 -22.02 -4.96
C ASN A 104 -14.89 -21.39 -6.37
N ARG A 105 -15.99 -21.53 -7.13
CA ARG A 105 -16.19 -20.91 -8.45
C ARG A 105 -17.36 -19.93 -8.45
N GLN A 106 -17.77 -19.48 -7.27
CA GLN A 106 -18.96 -18.66 -7.06
C GLN A 106 -18.65 -17.16 -7.06
N ARG A 107 -17.43 -16.77 -7.46
CA ARG A 107 -16.94 -15.38 -7.40
C ARG A 107 -17.18 -14.74 -6.03
N MET A 108 -16.88 -15.53 -5.00
CA MET A 108 -17.06 -15.17 -3.60
C MET A 108 -15.76 -15.35 -2.84
N ILE A 109 -15.44 -14.36 -2.01
CA ILE A 109 -14.37 -14.43 -1.01
C ILE A 109 -15.04 -14.35 0.35
N ARG A 110 -15.00 -15.45 1.09
CA ARG A 110 -15.46 -15.55 2.49
C ARG A 110 -14.30 -16.00 3.35
N ILE A 111 -13.94 -15.20 4.34
CA ILE A 111 -12.88 -15.49 5.30
C ILE A 111 -13.45 -15.23 6.69
N GLU A 112 -13.40 -16.22 7.56
CA GLU A 112 -13.84 -16.13 8.95
C GLU A 112 -12.64 -16.09 9.87
N ASP A 113 -12.65 -15.19 10.84
CA ASP A 113 -11.56 -14.97 11.79
C ASP A 113 -10.17 -14.85 11.11
N GLY A 114 -10.10 -14.13 9.98
CA GLY A 114 -8.85 -13.92 9.26
C GLY A 114 -7.87 -13.09 10.08
N ARG A 115 -6.57 -13.42 9.99
CA ARG A 115 -5.47 -12.69 10.62
C ARG A 115 -4.42 -12.32 9.58
N HIS A 116 -3.66 -11.26 9.84
CA HIS A 116 -2.58 -10.86 8.94
C HIS A 116 -1.31 -11.67 9.27
N PRO A 117 -0.79 -12.54 8.36
CA PRO A 117 0.25 -13.54 8.66
C PRO A 117 1.58 -12.95 9.14
N ILE A 118 1.90 -11.73 8.70
CA ILE A 118 3.09 -11.00 9.14
C ILE A 118 2.81 -10.29 10.47
N ILE A 119 1.81 -9.41 10.51
CA ILE A 119 1.54 -8.55 11.67
C ILE A 119 1.25 -9.39 12.92
N GLU A 120 0.53 -10.51 12.83
CA GLU A 120 0.24 -11.36 14.00
C GLU A 120 1.50 -11.84 14.73
N LYS A 121 2.63 -11.99 14.03
CA LYS A 121 3.92 -12.40 14.62
C LYS A 121 4.67 -11.27 15.32
N TYR A 122 4.40 -10.02 14.95
CA TYR A 122 5.12 -8.85 15.46
C TYR A 122 4.36 -8.09 16.54
N VAL A 123 3.06 -8.36 16.74
CA VAL A 123 2.31 -7.77 17.85
C VAL A 123 2.83 -8.35 19.17
N THR A 124 3.53 -7.53 19.95
CA THR A 124 4.03 -7.87 21.28
C THR A 124 3.11 -7.31 22.36
N GLY A 125 2.74 -8.13 23.34
CA GLY A 125 1.95 -7.70 24.51
C GLY A 125 0.43 -7.60 24.31
N GLU A 126 -0.09 -7.80 23.10
CA GLU A 126 -1.54 -7.94 22.81
C GLU A 126 -1.79 -9.07 21.81
N LEU A 127 -2.99 -9.65 21.82
CA LEU A 127 -3.40 -10.62 20.78
C LEU A 127 -3.83 -9.86 19.51
N PHE A 128 -3.49 -10.39 18.34
CA PHE A 128 -4.03 -9.90 17.07
C PHE A 128 -5.53 -10.14 17.02
N VAL A 129 -6.31 -9.13 16.60
CA VAL A 129 -7.77 -9.22 16.54
C VAL A 129 -8.18 -9.74 15.16
N PRO A 130 -8.77 -10.95 15.06
CA PRO A 130 -9.19 -11.51 13.79
C PRO A 130 -10.42 -10.78 13.23
N ASN A 131 -10.58 -10.82 11.90
CA ASN A 131 -11.65 -10.14 11.19
C ASN A 131 -12.27 -11.01 10.10
N ASP A 132 -13.60 -10.94 10.00
CA ASP A 132 -14.36 -11.60 8.95
C ASP A 132 -14.38 -10.76 7.67
N VAL A 133 -14.46 -11.42 6.52
CA VAL A 133 -14.56 -10.80 5.20
C VAL A 133 -15.60 -11.55 4.39
N VAL A 134 -16.52 -10.82 3.78
CA VAL A 134 -17.44 -11.34 2.76
C VAL A 134 -17.43 -10.38 1.57
N LEU A 135 -17.05 -10.89 0.41
CA LEU A 135 -17.13 -10.21 -0.88
C LEU A 135 -17.81 -11.12 -1.90
N ASN A 136 -18.80 -10.61 -2.62
CA ASN A 136 -19.57 -11.35 -3.63
C ASN A 136 -20.27 -10.37 -4.60
N HIS A 137 -20.82 -10.83 -5.72
CA HIS A 137 -21.56 -9.97 -6.66
C HIS A 137 -23.06 -9.80 -6.36
N GLN A 138 -23.53 -10.32 -5.23
CA GLN A 138 -24.94 -10.27 -4.82
C GLN A 138 -25.22 -9.00 -4.01
N ASP A 139 -24.57 -8.89 -2.85
CA ASP A 139 -24.82 -7.84 -1.87
C ASP A 139 -23.54 -7.27 -1.23
N HIS A 140 -22.36 -7.83 -1.48
CA HIS A 140 -21.07 -7.37 -0.94
C HIS A 140 -20.03 -7.16 -2.04
N GLU A 141 -20.39 -6.48 -3.13
CA GLU A 141 -19.45 -6.26 -4.25
C GLU A 141 -18.43 -5.18 -3.90
N VAL A 142 -18.89 -4.16 -3.16
CA VAL A 142 -18.04 -3.08 -2.63
C VAL A 142 -18.25 -2.95 -1.12
N LEU A 143 -17.17 -3.03 -0.35
CA LEU A 143 -17.17 -2.68 1.07
C LEU A 143 -16.59 -1.30 1.26
N VAL A 144 -17.40 -0.36 1.74
CA VAL A 144 -16.94 0.99 2.13
C VAL A 144 -16.57 0.95 3.60
N ILE A 145 -15.28 1.12 3.90
CA ILE A 145 -14.70 0.97 5.23
C ILE A 145 -14.35 2.35 5.76
N THR A 146 -15.05 2.76 6.80
CA THR A 146 -14.86 4.05 7.46
C THR A 146 -14.23 3.90 8.85
N GLY A 147 -13.66 4.98 9.37
CA GLY A 147 -13.09 5.02 10.71
C GLY A 147 -11.78 5.80 10.74
N PRO A 148 -11.26 6.11 11.94
CA PRO A 148 -10.08 6.96 12.08
C PRO A 148 -8.80 6.32 11.51
N ASN A 149 -7.79 7.15 11.29
CA ASN A 149 -6.46 6.68 10.95
C ASN A 149 -5.86 5.83 12.07
N MET A 150 -5.00 4.87 11.70
CA MET A 150 -4.39 3.89 12.61
C MET A 150 -5.36 2.90 13.29
N ALA A 151 -6.64 2.91 12.93
CA ALA A 151 -7.66 2.03 13.50
C ALA A 151 -7.64 0.59 12.96
N GLY A 152 -6.78 0.29 11.97
CA GLY A 152 -6.61 -1.04 11.40
C GLY A 152 -7.25 -1.27 10.02
N LYS A 153 -7.83 -0.23 9.38
CA LYS A 153 -8.44 -0.32 8.03
C LYS A 153 -7.48 -0.86 6.97
N SER A 154 -6.30 -0.23 6.81
CA SER A 154 -5.29 -0.67 5.84
C SER A 154 -4.73 -2.05 6.17
N THR A 155 -4.61 -2.40 7.45
CA THR A 155 -4.22 -3.75 7.90
C THR A 155 -5.25 -4.79 7.47
N TYR A 156 -6.53 -4.52 7.69
CA TYR A 156 -7.64 -5.39 7.28
C TYR A 156 -7.65 -5.60 5.76
N MET A 157 -7.52 -4.53 4.96
CA MET A 157 -7.52 -4.68 3.49
C MET A 157 -6.30 -5.44 2.98
N ARG A 158 -5.10 -5.13 3.48
CA ARG A 158 -3.87 -5.86 3.13
C ARG A 158 -3.96 -7.33 3.53
N GLN A 159 -4.56 -7.61 4.69
CA GLN A 159 -4.83 -8.97 5.12
C GLN A 159 -5.67 -9.71 4.08
N VAL A 160 -6.78 -9.15 3.60
CA VAL A 160 -7.61 -9.82 2.58
C VAL A 160 -6.80 -10.18 1.33
N ALA A 161 -6.04 -9.23 0.79
CA ALA A 161 -5.18 -9.48 -0.38
C ALA A 161 -4.17 -10.61 -0.16
N VAL A 162 -3.47 -10.58 0.99
CA VAL A 162 -2.44 -11.59 1.29
C VAL A 162 -3.08 -12.97 1.49
N LEU A 163 -4.25 -13.07 2.13
CA LEU A 163 -4.93 -14.35 2.32
C LEU A 163 -5.43 -14.94 1.00
N VAL A 164 -5.93 -14.11 0.08
CA VAL A 164 -6.31 -14.54 -1.28
C VAL A 164 -5.07 -15.03 -2.05
N LEU A 165 -3.96 -14.28 -1.99
CA LEU A 165 -2.71 -14.65 -2.64
C LEU A 165 -2.16 -15.98 -2.09
N MET A 166 -2.10 -16.14 -0.77
CA MET A 166 -1.65 -17.38 -0.13
C MET A 166 -2.52 -18.58 -0.54
N THR A 167 -3.83 -18.36 -0.63
CA THR A 167 -4.77 -19.40 -1.10
C THR A 167 -4.46 -19.81 -2.55
N GLN A 168 -4.19 -18.86 -3.44
CA GLN A 168 -3.82 -19.13 -4.84
C GLN A 168 -2.43 -19.76 -5.02
N VAL A 169 -1.50 -19.51 -4.09
CA VAL A 169 -0.20 -20.20 -4.02
C VAL A 169 -0.38 -21.68 -3.62
N GLY A 170 -1.51 -22.05 -3.03
CA GLY A 170 -1.79 -23.39 -2.52
C GLY A 170 -1.37 -23.59 -1.06
N SER A 171 -1.19 -22.50 -0.30
CA SER A 171 -0.89 -22.54 1.13
C SER A 171 -2.17 -22.62 1.97
N PHE A 172 -2.02 -23.13 3.19
CA PHE A 172 -2.97 -22.87 4.27
C PHE A 172 -2.87 -21.39 4.69
N ILE A 173 -3.92 -20.85 5.29
CA ILE A 173 -3.99 -19.43 5.66
C ILE A 173 -4.41 -19.21 7.12
N PRO A 174 -3.99 -18.11 7.78
CA PRO A 174 -4.39 -17.80 9.15
C PRO A 174 -5.85 -17.29 9.22
N ALA A 175 -6.80 -18.23 9.22
CA ALA A 175 -8.22 -17.97 9.35
C ALA A 175 -8.89 -19.12 10.14
N GLY A 176 -10.05 -18.86 10.74
CA GLY A 176 -10.89 -19.90 11.33
C GLY A 176 -11.48 -20.81 10.25
N ALA A 177 -12.02 -20.21 9.18
CA ALA A 177 -12.47 -20.91 7.98
C ALA A 177 -12.35 -19.98 6.76
N ALA A 178 -12.24 -20.55 5.56
CA ALA A 178 -12.21 -19.74 4.34
C ALA A 178 -12.76 -20.47 3.11
N SER A 179 -13.44 -19.72 2.25
CA SER A 179 -13.86 -20.10 0.91
C SER A 179 -13.53 -18.97 -0.05
N VAL A 180 -12.57 -19.22 -0.96
CA VAL A 180 -12.00 -18.19 -1.82
C VAL A 180 -12.14 -18.60 -3.29
N CYS A 181 -12.75 -17.74 -4.09
CA CYS A 181 -12.65 -17.81 -5.54
C CYS A 181 -11.32 -17.18 -5.98
N PRO A 182 -10.48 -17.87 -6.78
CA PRO A 182 -9.29 -17.25 -7.36
C PRO A 182 -9.64 -15.98 -8.15
N VAL A 183 -8.81 -14.96 -7.98
CA VAL A 183 -8.89 -13.69 -8.72
C VAL A 183 -7.80 -13.64 -9.78
N ASP A 184 -8.08 -12.92 -10.88
CA ASP A 184 -7.12 -12.77 -11.98
C ASP A 184 -5.98 -11.81 -11.62
N ARG A 185 -6.29 -10.74 -10.89
CA ARG A 185 -5.38 -9.70 -10.44
C ARG A 185 -5.82 -9.11 -9.10
N ILE A 186 -4.83 -8.72 -8.29
CA ILE A 186 -5.04 -7.92 -7.09
C ILE A 186 -4.47 -6.54 -7.37
N PHE A 187 -5.33 -5.52 -7.36
CA PHE A 187 -4.96 -4.13 -7.53
C PHE A 187 -4.95 -3.42 -6.19
N THR A 188 -3.89 -2.66 -5.91
CA THR A 188 -3.76 -1.93 -4.66
C THR A 188 -3.40 -0.48 -4.91
N ARG A 189 -4.17 0.42 -4.32
CA ARG A 189 -3.82 1.82 -4.11
C ARG A 189 -3.82 2.04 -2.59
N ILE A 190 -2.65 1.89 -1.95
CA ILE A 190 -2.53 2.00 -0.48
C ILE A 190 -1.39 2.96 -0.13
N GLY A 191 -1.70 4.26 -0.16
CA GLY A 191 -0.78 5.34 0.19
C GLY A 191 0.43 5.48 -0.74
N ALA A 192 0.93 6.71 -0.88
CA ALA A 192 2.23 6.96 -1.50
C ALA A 192 3.27 7.10 -0.38
N SER A 193 4.37 6.36 -0.46
CA SER A 193 5.63 6.85 0.07
C SER A 193 6.10 7.96 -0.87
N ASP A 194 6.27 9.17 -0.35
CA ASP A 194 6.63 10.35 -1.14
C ASP A 194 7.83 10.06 -2.06
N ASP A 195 7.61 10.12 -3.36
CA ASP A 195 8.70 10.07 -4.34
C ASP A 195 9.02 11.49 -4.81
N ILE A 196 9.74 12.22 -3.94
CA ILE A 196 10.18 13.60 -4.16
C ILE A 196 11.07 13.71 -5.41
N LEU A 197 11.67 12.60 -5.87
CA LEU A 197 12.66 12.59 -6.94
C LEU A 197 12.05 12.69 -8.35
N THR A 198 10.76 12.39 -8.53
CA THR A 198 10.14 12.28 -9.88
C THR A 198 9.50 13.58 -10.40
N GLY A 199 9.42 14.64 -9.60
CA GLY A 199 8.86 15.94 -10.00
C GLY A 199 7.36 15.90 -10.35
N GLN A 200 6.65 14.81 -10.05
CA GLN A 200 5.20 14.71 -10.23
C GLN A 200 4.48 14.99 -8.91
N SER A 201 3.34 15.71 -8.98
CA SER A 201 2.47 15.89 -7.81
C SER A 201 1.97 14.54 -7.30
N THR A 202 1.92 14.37 -5.98
CA THR A 202 1.41 13.17 -5.30
C THR A 202 0.00 12.82 -5.76
N PHE A 203 -0.84 13.83 -5.98
CA PHE A 203 -2.20 13.65 -6.51
C PHE A 203 -2.22 13.15 -7.96
N MET A 204 -1.31 13.63 -8.82
CA MET A 204 -1.23 13.16 -10.21
C MET A 204 -0.78 11.69 -10.27
N MET A 205 0.18 11.30 -9.43
CA MET A 205 0.62 9.90 -9.33
C MET A 205 -0.52 8.99 -8.86
N GLU A 206 -1.25 9.43 -7.84
CA GLU A 206 -2.46 8.77 -7.37
C GLU A 206 -3.51 8.60 -8.48
N MET A 207 -3.80 9.64 -9.25
CA MET A 207 -4.77 9.56 -10.36
C MET A 207 -4.29 8.63 -11.48
N LYS A 208 -2.99 8.56 -11.76
CA LYS A 208 -2.43 7.59 -12.71
C LYS A 208 -2.57 6.16 -12.22
N GLU A 209 -2.35 5.91 -10.92
CA GLU A 209 -2.55 4.60 -10.31
C GLU A 209 -4.02 4.18 -10.41
N VAL A 210 -4.96 5.05 -10.03
CA VAL A 210 -6.40 4.77 -10.17
C VAL A 210 -6.77 4.52 -11.63
N SER A 211 -6.29 5.34 -12.56
CA SER A 211 -6.52 5.17 -14.00
C SER A 211 -6.02 3.81 -14.51
N TYR A 212 -4.82 3.39 -14.07
CA TYR A 212 -4.26 2.09 -14.42
C TYR A 212 -5.14 0.94 -13.88
N ILE A 213 -5.57 1.03 -12.62
CA ILE A 213 -6.46 0.03 -12.00
C ILE A 213 -7.76 -0.09 -12.81
N LEU A 214 -8.44 1.03 -13.06
CA LEU A 214 -9.73 1.03 -13.76
C LEU A 214 -9.62 0.52 -15.21
N LYS A 215 -8.47 0.72 -15.87
CA LYS A 215 -8.25 0.25 -17.26
C LYS A 215 -7.98 -1.25 -17.36
N HIS A 216 -7.44 -1.87 -16.32
CA HIS A 216 -6.94 -3.24 -16.36
C HIS A 216 -7.69 -4.22 -15.44
N ALA A 217 -8.51 -3.71 -14.53
CA ALA A 217 -9.37 -4.52 -13.69
C ALA A 217 -10.48 -5.20 -14.51
N THR A 218 -10.83 -6.41 -14.09
CA THR A 218 -11.93 -7.20 -14.65
C THR A 218 -12.91 -7.56 -13.53
N ALA A 219 -14.07 -8.13 -13.87
CA ALA A 219 -15.03 -8.62 -12.87
C ALA A 219 -14.46 -9.71 -11.96
N ASP A 220 -13.37 -10.38 -12.37
CA ASP A 220 -12.68 -11.42 -11.59
C ASP A 220 -11.50 -10.85 -10.77
N SER A 221 -11.32 -9.52 -10.72
CA SER A 221 -10.25 -8.86 -9.97
C SER A 221 -10.66 -8.52 -8.54
N LEU A 222 -9.66 -8.36 -7.65
CA LEU A 222 -9.80 -7.79 -6.31
C LEU A 222 -9.15 -6.40 -6.28
N LEU A 223 -9.92 -5.38 -5.90
CA LEU A 223 -9.47 -3.99 -5.79
C LEU A 223 -9.37 -3.60 -4.32
N ILE A 224 -8.25 -3.00 -3.94
CA ILE A 224 -8.03 -2.41 -2.63
C ILE A 224 -7.67 -0.95 -2.83
N LEU A 225 -8.57 -0.06 -2.43
CA LEU A 225 -8.48 1.37 -2.63
C LEU A 225 -8.51 2.06 -1.26
N ASP A 226 -7.42 2.72 -0.88
CA ASP A 226 -7.25 3.41 0.41
C ASP A 226 -7.10 4.92 0.17
N GLU A 227 -8.02 5.70 0.74
CA GLU A 227 -7.98 7.17 0.79
C GLU A 227 -7.82 7.88 -0.57
N ILE A 228 -8.58 7.45 -1.59
CA ILE A 228 -8.59 8.15 -2.89
C ILE A 228 -9.14 9.57 -2.71
N GLY A 229 -8.47 10.55 -3.34
CA GLY A 229 -8.89 11.94 -3.42
C GLY A 229 -8.31 12.84 -2.32
N ARG A 230 -7.44 12.31 -1.46
CA ARG A 230 -6.92 13.07 -0.29
C ARG A 230 -5.98 14.21 -0.67
N GLY A 231 -5.33 14.16 -1.83
CA GLY A 231 -4.37 15.16 -2.30
C GLY A 231 -4.96 16.41 -2.95
N THR A 232 -6.29 16.60 -2.94
CA THR A 232 -6.99 17.72 -3.59
C THR A 232 -8.06 18.35 -2.68
N SER A 233 -8.85 19.29 -3.20
CA SER A 233 -9.98 19.89 -2.48
C SER A 233 -10.96 18.81 -2.00
N THR A 234 -11.58 19.01 -0.83
CA THR A 234 -12.46 18.00 -0.22
C THR A 234 -13.59 17.57 -1.16
N PHE A 235 -14.22 18.54 -1.84
CA PHE A 235 -15.32 18.27 -2.77
C PHE A 235 -14.86 17.55 -4.04
N ASP A 236 -13.70 17.93 -4.61
CA ASP A 236 -13.17 17.23 -5.79
C ASP A 236 -12.76 15.80 -5.44
N GLY A 237 -12.05 15.63 -4.31
CA GLY A 237 -11.60 14.32 -3.84
C GLY A 237 -12.76 13.37 -3.56
N MET A 238 -13.79 13.85 -2.86
CA MET A 238 -15.02 13.10 -2.61
C MET A 238 -15.76 12.75 -3.92
N SER A 239 -15.86 13.71 -4.85
CA SER A 239 -16.55 13.49 -6.14
C SER A 239 -15.85 12.43 -6.98
N ILE A 240 -14.51 12.46 -7.02
CA ILE A 240 -13.70 11.45 -7.70
C ILE A 240 -13.85 10.08 -7.01
N ALA A 241 -13.72 10.01 -5.69
CA ALA A 241 -13.87 8.77 -4.94
C ALA A 241 -15.23 8.12 -5.17
N ARG A 242 -16.32 8.91 -5.14
CA ARG A 242 -17.67 8.47 -5.47
C ARG A 242 -17.75 7.94 -6.90
N ALA A 243 -17.25 8.71 -7.87
CA ALA A 243 -17.29 8.33 -9.28
C ALA A 243 -16.51 7.03 -9.54
N VAL A 244 -15.39 6.80 -8.84
CA VAL A 244 -14.62 5.55 -8.92
C VAL A 244 -15.43 4.37 -8.41
N ILE A 245 -16.10 4.49 -7.26
CA ILE A 245 -16.97 3.43 -6.72
C ILE A 245 -18.11 3.12 -7.71
N GLU A 246 -18.78 4.16 -8.23
CA GLU A 246 -19.86 4.00 -9.21
C GLU A 246 -19.37 3.35 -10.51
N TYR A 247 -18.18 3.72 -10.99
CA TYR A 247 -17.57 3.13 -12.18
C TYR A 247 -17.25 1.65 -11.97
N CYS A 248 -16.65 1.30 -10.82
CA CYS A 248 -16.39 -0.10 -10.45
C CYS A 248 -17.68 -0.91 -10.42
N LEU A 249 -18.76 -0.38 -9.84
CA LEU A 249 -20.05 -1.07 -9.74
C LEU A 249 -20.83 -1.19 -11.04
N ARG A 250 -20.65 -0.26 -12.00
CA ARG A 250 -21.46 -0.22 -13.23
C ARG A 250 -20.74 -0.80 -14.45
N GLN A 251 -19.41 -0.72 -14.48
CA GLN A 251 -18.62 -1.05 -15.67
C GLN A 251 -17.70 -2.26 -15.45
N ILE A 252 -17.06 -2.37 -14.28
CA ILE A 252 -16.02 -3.38 -14.04
C ILE A 252 -16.58 -4.60 -13.32
N HIS A 253 -17.42 -4.39 -12.30
CA HIS A 253 -17.94 -5.38 -11.37
C HIS A 253 -16.88 -6.13 -10.57
N ALA A 254 -15.72 -5.52 -10.29
CA ALA A 254 -14.69 -6.17 -9.51
C ALA A 254 -14.99 -6.12 -7.99
N LEU A 255 -14.58 -7.16 -7.26
CA LEU A 255 -14.72 -7.18 -5.80
C LEU A 255 -13.81 -6.10 -5.20
N THR A 256 -14.38 -5.19 -4.41
CA THR A 256 -13.68 -3.96 -4.00
C THR A 256 -13.74 -3.73 -2.49
N LEU A 257 -12.58 -3.48 -1.89
CA LEU A 257 -12.43 -2.91 -0.55
C LEU A 257 -12.04 -1.45 -0.69
N PHE A 258 -12.87 -0.54 -0.18
CA PHE A 258 -12.69 0.89 -0.30
C PHE A 258 -12.61 1.54 1.09
N ALA A 259 -11.42 1.92 1.54
CA ALA A 259 -11.26 2.67 2.78
C ALA A 259 -11.30 4.18 2.52
N THR A 260 -12.07 4.90 3.32
CA THR A 260 -12.29 6.34 3.13
C THR A 260 -12.48 7.09 4.45
N HIS A 261 -12.22 8.40 4.39
CA HIS A 261 -12.57 9.37 5.42
C HIS A 261 -13.82 10.19 5.07
N TYR A 262 -14.31 10.08 3.83
CA TYR A 262 -15.53 10.77 3.38
C TYR A 262 -16.75 10.04 3.89
N HIS A 263 -17.40 10.59 4.93
CA HIS A 263 -18.62 10.04 5.51
C HIS A 263 -19.80 10.11 4.54
N GLU A 264 -19.77 11.03 3.58
CA GLU A 264 -20.78 11.20 2.54
C GLU A 264 -20.88 9.95 1.65
N LEU A 265 -19.80 9.19 1.50
CA LEU A 265 -19.80 7.93 0.73
C LEU A 265 -20.57 6.80 1.44
N ILE A 266 -20.82 6.93 2.75
CA ILE A 266 -21.67 5.99 3.52
C ILE A 266 -23.10 5.99 2.95
N ALA A 267 -23.59 7.14 2.47
CA ALA A 267 -24.92 7.24 1.89
C ALA A 267 -25.09 6.37 0.63
N MET A 268 -24.01 6.05 -0.09
CA MET A 268 -24.06 5.22 -1.29
C MET A 268 -24.61 3.81 -1.03
N ALA A 269 -24.44 3.27 0.18
CA ALA A 269 -25.01 1.98 0.56
C ALA A 269 -26.55 1.99 0.65
N LYS A 270 -27.18 3.17 0.72
CA LYS A 270 -28.64 3.31 0.61
C LYS A 270 -29.10 3.22 -0.84
N ASP A 271 -28.25 3.62 -1.78
CA ASP A 271 -28.57 3.70 -3.21
C ASP A 271 -28.28 2.38 -3.95
N SER A 272 -27.53 1.45 -3.35
CA SER A 272 -27.14 0.18 -3.97
C SER A 272 -26.99 -0.94 -2.94
N GLU A 273 -27.74 -2.03 -3.13
CA GLU A 273 -27.67 -3.22 -2.25
C GLU A 273 -26.32 -3.94 -2.29
N LYS A 274 -25.53 -3.70 -3.35
CA LYS A 274 -24.18 -4.26 -3.55
C LYS A 274 -23.09 -3.56 -2.74
N ILE A 275 -23.40 -2.39 -2.16
CA ILE A 275 -22.47 -1.65 -1.33
C ILE A 275 -22.82 -1.89 0.13
N LYS A 276 -21.83 -2.26 0.94
CA LYS A 276 -22.00 -2.40 2.39
C LYS A 276 -21.03 -1.51 3.14
N ASN A 277 -21.54 -0.81 4.14
CA ASN A 277 -20.74 0.00 5.04
C ASN A 277 -20.19 -0.86 6.16
N TYR A 278 -18.90 -0.70 6.41
CA TYR A 278 -18.19 -1.26 7.53
C TYR A 278 -17.44 -0.16 8.28
N THR A 279 -17.29 -0.35 9.58
CA THR A 279 -16.53 0.58 10.42
C THR A 279 -15.68 -0.17 11.43
N VAL A 280 -14.69 0.51 12.00
CA VAL A 280 -13.87 -0.06 13.06
C VAL A 280 -14.63 0.05 14.38
N ALA A 281 -14.76 -1.06 15.11
CA ALA A 281 -15.36 -1.09 16.43
C ALA A 281 -14.56 -0.24 17.43
N VAL A 282 -15.27 0.67 18.08
CA VAL A 282 -14.73 1.62 19.05
C VAL A 282 -15.31 1.31 20.42
N LYS A 283 -14.46 1.25 21.45
CA LYS A 283 -14.90 1.16 22.85
C LYS A 283 -14.59 2.46 23.57
N GLU A 284 -15.64 3.17 24.00
CA GLU A 284 -15.54 4.41 24.77
C GLU A 284 -15.55 4.12 26.28
N ARG A 285 -14.65 4.76 27.02
CA ARG A 285 -14.64 4.75 28.49
C ARG A 285 -14.37 6.16 28.99
N GLY A 286 -15.44 6.89 29.29
CA GLY A 286 -15.36 8.32 29.64
C GLY A 286 -14.78 9.13 28.48
N LYS A 287 -13.68 9.86 28.72
CA LYS A 287 -12.97 10.64 27.69
C LYS A 287 -11.94 9.82 26.88
N SER A 288 -11.71 8.56 27.26
CA SER A 288 -10.73 7.67 26.61
C SER A 288 -11.41 6.75 25.60
N ILE A 289 -10.75 6.55 24.46
CA ILE A 289 -11.23 5.66 23.40
C ILE A 289 -10.18 4.58 23.18
N LYS A 290 -10.63 3.32 23.10
CA LYS A 290 -9.81 2.20 22.64
C LYS A 290 -10.37 1.66 21.31
N PHE A 291 -9.56 1.70 20.27
CA PHE A 291 -9.88 1.04 19.00
C PHE A 291 -9.71 -0.46 19.16
N LEU A 292 -10.79 -1.22 18.92
CA LEU A 292 -10.77 -2.67 19.08
C LEU A 292 -10.15 -3.38 17.88
N ARG A 293 -9.80 -2.66 16.81
CA ARG A 293 -9.25 -3.20 15.54
C ARG A 293 -10.13 -4.28 14.89
N ARG A 294 -11.39 -4.37 15.30
CA ARG A 294 -12.41 -5.25 14.71
C ARG A 294 -13.24 -4.45 13.72
N ILE A 295 -13.37 -4.93 12.50
CA ILE A 295 -14.20 -4.35 11.44
C ILE A 295 -15.59 -4.96 11.56
N ILE A 296 -16.61 -4.12 11.71
CA ILE A 296 -18.00 -4.53 11.90
C ILE A 296 -18.92 -3.85 10.89
N PRO A 297 -20.05 -4.47 10.50
CA PRO A 297 -21.05 -3.82 9.67
C PRO A 297 -21.57 -2.56 10.35
N GLY A 298 -21.75 -1.49 9.56
CA GLY A 298 -22.27 -0.21 10.04
C GLY A 298 -21.47 0.98 9.54
N SER A 299 -21.99 2.17 9.85
CA SER A 299 -21.37 3.46 9.60
C SER A 299 -20.69 3.97 10.87
N ALA A 300 -19.64 4.78 10.73
CA ALA A 300 -19.12 5.55 11.86
C ALA A 300 -20.15 6.64 12.21
N ASP A 301 -20.61 6.66 13.47
CA ASP A 301 -21.58 7.68 13.92
C ASP A 301 -20.92 9.03 14.26
N ARG A 302 -19.59 9.07 14.41
CA ARG A 302 -18.82 10.26 14.82
C ARG A 302 -17.40 10.30 14.22
N SER A 303 -16.89 11.52 14.01
CA SER A 303 -15.48 11.75 13.68
C SER A 303 -14.60 11.72 14.93
N TYR A 304 -13.75 10.70 15.05
CA TYR A 304 -12.88 10.50 16.22
C TYR A 304 -11.56 11.30 16.17
N GLY A 305 -11.44 12.30 15.28
CA GLY A 305 -10.19 13.05 15.06
C GLY A 305 -9.64 13.72 16.32
N LEU A 306 -10.50 14.42 17.07
CA LEU A 306 -10.11 15.07 18.33
C LEU A 306 -9.68 14.08 19.41
N HIS A 307 -10.27 12.87 19.43
CA HIS A 307 -9.87 11.83 20.37
C HIS A 307 -8.51 11.23 20.03
N VAL A 308 -8.20 11.06 18.73
CA VAL A 308 -6.85 10.64 18.29
C VAL A 308 -5.82 11.72 18.64
N ALA A 309 -6.16 13.00 18.48
CA ALA A 309 -5.30 14.10 18.91
C ALA A 309 -5.04 14.08 20.43
N ARG A 310 -6.06 13.75 21.24
CA ARG A 310 -5.88 13.56 22.69
C ARG A 310 -4.94 12.39 23.01
N LEU A 311 -5.05 11.26 22.31
CA LEU A 311 -4.14 10.12 22.46
C LEU A 311 -2.70 10.45 22.05
N ALA A 312 -2.52 11.33 21.07
CA ALA A 312 -1.20 11.84 20.67
C ALA A 312 -0.59 12.83 21.68
N GLY A 313 -1.33 13.20 22.74
CA GLY A 313 -0.84 14.07 23.81
C GLY A 313 -0.94 15.56 23.49
N LEU A 314 -1.82 15.98 22.59
CA LEU A 314 -2.05 17.41 22.35
C LEU A 314 -2.62 18.11 23.61
N PRO A 315 -2.28 19.39 23.86
CA PRO A 315 -2.76 20.11 25.04
C PRO A 315 -4.29 20.20 25.12
N GLU A 316 -4.86 19.99 26.30
CA GLU A 316 -6.32 19.99 26.48
C GLU A 316 -6.96 21.34 26.15
N THR A 317 -6.25 22.46 26.35
CA THR A 317 -6.71 23.80 25.95
C THR A 317 -6.86 23.95 24.43
N LEU A 318 -5.98 23.32 23.65
CA LEU A 318 -6.07 23.27 22.19
C LEU A 318 -7.25 22.38 21.77
N LEU A 319 -7.41 21.22 22.40
CA LEU A 319 -8.50 20.30 22.10
C LEU A 319 -9.87 20.92 22.38
N GLN A 320 -10.02 21.66 23.48
CA GLN A 320 -11.23 22.42 23.79
C GLN A 320 -11.56 23.46 22.72
N ARG A 321 -10.55 24.19 22.23
CA ARG A 321 -10.75 25.15 21.13
C ARG A 321 -11.15 24.44 19.83
N ALA A 322 -10.51 23.32 19.52
CA ALA A 322 -10.81 22.54 18.32
C ALA A 322 -12.23 21.92 18.37
N GLU A 323 -12.72 21.56 19.56
CA GLU A 323 -14.09 21.07 19.77
C GLU A 323 -15.12 22.16 19.50
N ILE A 324 -14.88 23.40 19.94
CA ILE A 324 -15.74 24.55 19.60
C ILE A 324 -15.79 24.77 18.08
N ILE A 325 -14.62 24.81 17.42
CA ILE A 325 -14.54 25.01 15.96
C ILE A 325 -15.26 23.89 15.19
N LEU A 326 -15.11 22.64 15.64
CA LEU A 326 -15.78 21.50 15.01
C LEU A 326 -17.31 21.63 15.10
N ASN A 327 -17.83 22.00 16.27
CA ASN A 327 -19.27 22.20 16.47
C ASN A 327 -19.82 23.33 15.59
N ASP A 328 -19.05 24.43 15.43
CA ASP A 328 -19.44 25.53 14.55
C ASP A 328 -19.53 25.05 13.08
N LEU A 329 -18.52 24.30 12.60
CA LEU A 329 -18.50 23.75 11.23
C LEU A 329 -19.58 22.69 10.98
N GLU A 330 -19.89 21.84 11.96
CA GLU A 330 -20.99 20.86 11.88
C GLU A 330 -22.35 21.56 11.89
N SER A 331 -22.48 22.70 12.59
CA SER A 331 -23.71 23.49 12.59
C SER A 331 -23.98 24.20 11.27
N ASP A 332 -22.94 24.68 10.59
CA ASP A 332 -23.04 25.29 9.26
C ASP A 332 -23.30 24.26 8.14
N THR A 333 -22.91 23.00 8.34
CA THR A 333 -23.12 21.91 7.35
C THR A 333 -24.45 21.17 7.54
N ALA A 334 -25.21 21.45 8.60
CA ALA A 334 -26.54 20.86 8.86
C ALA A 334 -27.69 21.48 8.02
N ALA A 335 -27.42 22.47 7.17
CA ALA A 335 -28.39 22.98 6.21
C ALA A 335 -28.26 22.23 4.86
N PRO A 336 -29.24 21.40 4.44
CA PRO A 336 -29.18 20.77 3.14
C PRO A 336 -29.50 21.79 2.03
N PRO A 337 -28.76 21.84 0.92
CA PRO A 337 -29.25 22.44 -0.32
C PRO A 337 -30.15 21.41 -1.00
N LEU A 338 -31.42 21.38 -0.62
CA LEU A 338 -32.46 20.69 -1.37
C LEU A 338 -33.44 21.72 -1.90
N ALA A 339 -33.63 21.65 -3.22
CA ALA A 339 -34.59 22.41 -3.99
C ALA A 339 -35.92 22.56 -3.25
N ALA A 340 -36.31 23.82 -3.04
CA ALA A 340 -37.55 24.18 -2.41
C ALA A 340 -38.72 23.93 -3.39
N GLU A 341 -39.46 22.85 -3.16
CA GLU A 341 -40.88 22.81 -3.51
C GLU A 341 -41.74 22.65 -2.25
N LYS A 342 -42.37 23.79 -1.92
CA LYS A 342 -43.67 23.98 -1.25
C LYS A 342 -43.84 23.45 0.17
N THR A 343 -43.75 24.40 1.12
CA THR A 343 -44.89 24.65 2.02
C THR A 343 -45.10 26.15 2.17
N ALA A 344 -46.33 26.59 1.93
CA ALA A 344 -46.72 27.98 1.80
C ALA A 344 -46.85 28.67 3.16
N GLN A 345 -46.02 29.70 3.42
CA GLN A 345 -46.30 30.86 4.29
C GLN A 345 -45.02 31.71 4.47
N SER A 346 -44.67 32.56 3.48
CA SER A 346 -43.82 33.78 3.63
C SER A 346 -43.39 34.40 2.28
N LEU A 347 -44.29 34.49 1.30
CA LEU A 347 -43.98 35.01 -0.05
C LEU A 347 -44.07 36.55 -0.17
N SER A 348 -44.50 37.27 0.87
CA SER A 348 -44.71 38.72 0.76
C SER A 348 -43.53 39.59 1.22
N GLU A 349 -42.69 39.12 2.14
CA GLU A 349 -41.63 39.96 2.72
C GLU A 349 -40.36 39.98 1.86
N ASN A 350 -39.96 38.86 1.25
CA ASN A 350 -38.69 38.80 0.50
C ASN A 350 -38.75 39.46 -0.90
N LEU A 351 -39.91 39.49 -1.56
CA LEU A 351 -40.04 40.09 -2.88
C LEU A 351 -39.87 41.63 -2.85
N PHE A 352 -40.24 42.24 -1.72
CA PHE A 352 -40.19 43.69 -1.54
C PHE A 352 -38.77 44.19 -1.28
N THR A 353 -37.99 43.41 -0.51
CA THR A 353 -36.58 43.69 -0.24
C THR A 353 -35.74 43.57 -1.51
N ASP A 354 -35.97 42.57 -2.34
CA ASP A 354 -35.21 42.39 -3.60
C ASP A 354 -35.45 43.54 -4.60
N LEU A 355 -36.70 44.01 -4.74
CA LEU A 355 -37.05 45.13 -5.64
C LEU A 355 -36.42 46.48 -5.24
N LEU A 356 -36.35 46.77 -3.94
CA LEU A 356 -35.67 47.97 -3.42
C LEU A 356 -34.16 47.89 -3.65
N THR A 357 -33.58 46.69 -3.48
CA THR A 357 -32.15 46.45 -3.63
C THR A 357 -31.73 46.57 -5.10
N GLU A 358 -32.51 46.04 -6.04
CA GLU A 358 -32.27 46.23 -7.48
C GLU A 358 -32.34 47.70 -7.89
N ARG A 359 -33.31 48.47 -7.37
CA ARG A 359 -33.40 49.91 -7.67
C ARG A 359 -32.19 50.69 -7.16
N LEU A 360 -31.71 50.40 -5.95
CA LEU A 360 -30.51 51.03 -5.41
C LEU A 360 -29.25 50.73 -6.25
N LEU A 361 -29.13 49.50 -6.75
CA LEU A 361 -27.99 49.09 -7.60
C LEU A 361 -28.05 49.70 -9.00
N SER A 362 -29.25 50.05 -9.48
CA SER A 362 -29.46 50.59 -10.83
C SER A 362 -29.17 52.09 -10.98
N VAL A 363 -28.96 52.83 -9.88
CA VAL A 363 -28.81 54.30 -9.90
C VAL A 363 -27.36 54.74 -9.74
N ASP A 364 -26.90 55.59 -10.66
CA ASP A 364 -25.59 56.24 -10.59
C ASP A 364 -25.67 57.58 -9.86
N VAL A 365 -25.38 57.54 -8.56
CA VAL A 365 -25.43 58.69 -7.64
C VAL A 365 -24.45 59.80 -8.06
N ALA A 366 -23.37 59.49 -8.79
CA ALA A 366 -22.37 60.49 -9.17
C ALA A 366 -22.87 61.49 -10.22
N THR A 367 -23.97 61.16 -10.91
CA THR A 367 -24.53 61.98 -12.00
C THR A 367 -25.78 62.76 -11.61
N MET A 368 -26.29 62.55 -10.39
CA MET A 368 -27.51 63.19 -9.91
C MET A 368 -27.23 64.57 -9.30
N THR A 369 -28.14 65.53 -9.53
CA THR A 369 -28.12 66.77 -8.77
C THR A 369 -28.55 66.50 -7.31
N PRO A 370 -28.10 67.30 -6.33
CA PRO A 370 -28.43 67.08 -4.92
C PRO A 370 -29.94 66.97 -4.63
N ILE A 371 -30.77 67.67 -5.40
CA ILE A 371 -32.23 67.65 -5.24
C ILE A 371 -32.86 66.35 -5.77
N GLU A 372 -32.30 65.77 -6.83
CA GLU A 372 -32.73 64.50 -7.40
C GLU A 372 -32.35 63.32 -6.50
N ALA A 373 -31.14 63.35 -5.92
CA ALA A 373 -30.70 62.33 -4.97
C ALA A 373 -31.58 62.31 -3.71
N ILE A 374 -31.92 63.48 -3.16
CA ILE A 374 -32.82 63.57 -2.00
C ILE A 374 -34.24 63.11 -2.36
N SER A 375 -34.75 63.47 -3.53
CA SER A 375 -36.07 63.03 -4.00
C SER A 375 -36.14 61.51 -4.20
N PHE A 376 -35.06 60.90 -4.72
CA PHE A 376 -34.95 59.45 -4.91
C PHE A 376 -34.85 58.69 -3.58
N LEU A 377 -34.09 59.20 -2.60
CA LEU A 377 -34.05 58.62 -1.26
C LEU A 377 -35.41 58.71 -0.57
N TYR A 378 -36.14 59.81 -0.78
CA TYR A 378 -37.48 60.00 -0.23
C TYR A 378 -38.50 59.01 -0.84
N SER A 379 -38.42 58.72 -2.13
CA SER A 379 -39.29 57.72 -2.77
C SER A 379 -39.01 56.29 -2.28
N LEU A 380 -37.73 55.92 -2.16
CA LEU A 380 -37.34 54.62 -1.58
C LEU A 380 -37.81 54.46 -0.13
N GLN A 381 -37.69 55.52 0.69
CA GLN A 381 -38.17 55.49 2.07
C GLN A 381 -39.70 55.34 2.15
N LYS A 382 -40.44 56.02 1.26
CA LYS A 382 -41.90 55.92 1.20
C LYS A 382 -42.35 54.52 0.81
N GLU A 383 -41.74 53.94 -0.22
CA GLU A 383 -42.02 52.56 -0.65
C GLU A 383 -41.68 51.55 0.45
N ALA A 384 -40.52 51.70 1.11
CA ALA A 384 -40.14 50.85 2.24
C ALA A 384 -41.14 50.91 3.41
N LYS A 385 -41.69 52.09 3.73
CA LYS A 385 -42.74 52.25 4.77
C LYS A 385 -44.07 51.62 4.37
N GLU A 386 -44.47 51.79 3.10
CA GLU A 386 -45.70 51.19 2.57
C GLU A 386 -45.62 49.65 2.53
N GLY A 387 -44.44 49.08 2.23
CA GLY A 387 -44.21 47.63 2.23
C GLY A 387 -44.05 46.99 3.61
N SER A 388 -43.58 47.73 4.62
CA SER A 388 -43.37 47.23 6.00
C SER A 388 -44.56 47.47 6.94
N GLY A 389 -45.66 48.05 6.45
CA GLY A 389 -46.89 48.26 7.22
C GLY A 389 -46.81 49.32 8.34
N MET A 390 -45.72 50.08 8.40
CA MET A 390 -45.58 51.21 9.32
C MET A 390 -46.21 52.46 8.71
N LYS A 391 -47.41 52.84 9.18
CA LYS A 391 -48.03 54.13 8.86
C LYS A 391 -47.24 55.30 9.44
#